data_AF-A0A2V8XDW2-F1
#
_entry.id   AF-A0A2V8XDW2-F1
#
_cell.length_a   1.000
_cell.length_b   1.000
_cell.length_c   1.000
_cell.angle_alpha   90.00
_cell.angle_beta   90.00
_cell.angle_gamma   90.00
#
_symmetry.space_group_name_H-M   'P 1'
#
loop_
_entity.id
_entity.type
_entity.pdbx_description
1 polymer ?
#
loop_
_entity_poly.entity_id
_entity_poly.type
_entity_poly.pdbx_seq_one_letter_code
_entity_poly.pdbx_strand_id
1 'polypeptide(L)'
;MPSTCFDPSDLIIPMFDAHAKTHEMTVQFHPGQVRILDYLVDCDRFPFHQVADVVRCCVCLGIEALLSPFPSPYALIEARMNILNDERFERQKDVLGESVQKYLAAGDVESARRVVTLSFQEYSRIQQPYWKSLWLSTLDTPIDMLRRSGVNINVKVSDPVRFPISGSLLEVKHAI
;
A
#
# COMPACT_ATOMS: atom_id res chain seq x y z
N MET A 1 33.18 6.30 -30.18
CA MET A 1 32.28 5.56 -29.27
C MET A 1 32.39 6.21 -27.90
N PRO A 2 31.31 6.62 -27.22
CA PRO A 2 31.45 7.14 -25.88
C PRO A 2 31.80 5.96 -24.98
N SER A 3 33.01 6.00 -24.43
CA SER A 3 33.44 5.14 -23.34
C SER A 3 32.60 5.50 -22.12
N THR A 4 31.55 4.72 -21.85
CA THR A 4 30.93 4.72 -20.52
C THR A 4 31.96 4.13 -19.57
N CYS A 5 32.83 5.00 -19.06
CA CYS A 5 33.69 4.71 -17.92
C CYS A 5 32.76 4.48 -16.74
N PHE A 6 32.42 3.22 -16.51
CA PHE A 6 31.77 2.80 -15.28
C PHE A 6 32.80 2.99 -14.17
N ASP A 7 32.60 3.98 -13.31
CA ASP A 7 33.45 4.17 -12.13
C ASP A 7 32.94 3.25 -11.02
N PRO A 8 33.72 2.25 -10.56
CA PRO A 8 33.34 1.39 -9.45
C PRO A 8 33.05 2.16 -8.15
N SER A 9 33.52 3.40 -8.05
CA SER A 9 33.22 4.33 -6.96
C SER A 9 31.74 4.71 -6.90
N ASP A 10 31.01 4.65 -8.02
CA ASP A 10 29.56 4.90 -8.09
C ASP A 10 28.73 3.80 -7.39
N LEU A 11 29.35 2.65 -7.08
CA LEU A 11 28.74 1.57 -6.28
C LEU A 11 29.05 1.68 -4.79
N ILE A 12 29.91 2.62 -4.38
CA ILE A 12 30.24 2.82 -2.97
C ILE A 12 29.07 3.57 -2.33
N ILE A 13 28.25 2.84 -1.58
CA ILE A 13 27.23 3.42 -0.71
C ILE A 13 27.93 4.41 0.25
N PRO A 14 27.70 5.72 0.14
CA PRO A 14 28.38 6.69 0.98
C PRO A 14 27.69 6.75 2.35
N MET A 15 28.13 5.91 3.28
CA MET A 15 28.15 6.15 4.73
C MET A 15 28.59 4.87 5.45
N PHE A 16 29.90 4.63 5.49
CA PHE A 16 30.45 3.90 6.64
C PHE A 16 30.78 4.97 7.68
N ASP A 17 30.25 4.82 8.90
CA ASP A 17 30.80 5.55 10.03
C ASP A 17 32.29 5.18 10.18
N ALA A 18 33.07 5.92 10.97
CA ALA A 18 34.51 5.66 11.14
C ALA A 18 34.84 4.22 11.66
N HIS A 19 33.82 3.40 11.93
CA HIS A 19 33.92 2.05 12.47
C HIS A 19 33.22 0.98 11.59
N ALA A 20 32.73 1.37 10.40
CA ALA A 20 31.95 0.54 9.48
C ALA A 20 30.84 -0.30 10.15
N LYS A 21 30.18 0.22 11.19
CA LYS A 21 29.18 -0.53 11.95
C LYS A 21 27.84 -0.49 11.23
N THR A 22 27.33 -1.68 10.91
CA THR A 22 25.94 -1.87 10.49
C THR A 22 25.03 -1.80 11.69
N HIS A 23 23.96 -1.02 11.60
CA HIS A 23 22.88 -1.00 12.58
C HIS A 23 21.71 -1.89 12.12
N GLU A 24 21.23 -2.75 13.02
CA GLU A 24 20.02 -3.53 12.79
C GLU A 24 18.79 -2.66 13.06
N MET A 25 17.86 -2.64 12.10
CA MET A 25 16.64 -1.86 12.17
C MET A 25 15.49 -2.71 11.65
N THR A 26 14.40 -2.79 12.43
CA THR A 26 13.17 -3.45 11.99
C THR A 26 12.23 -2.41 11.39
N VAL A 27 11.78 -2.66 10.16
CA VAL A 27 10.84 -1.82 9.43
C VAL A 27 9.62 -2.64 9.04
N GLN A 28 8.44 -2.03 9.10
CA GLN A 28 7.18 -2.66 8.69
C GLN A 28 6.84 -2.26 7.26
N PHE A 29 6.48 -3.24 6.45
CA PHE A 29 6.02 -3.06 5.07
C PHE A 29 4.61 -3.61 4.91
N HIS A 30 3.80 -2.95 4.09
CA HIS A 30 2.49 -3.49 3.71
C HIS A 30 2.66 -4.72 2.80
N PRO A 31 1.72 -5.68 2.80
CA PRO A 31 1.80 -6.87 1.94
C PRO A 31 1.99 -6.56 0.45
N GLY A 32 1.41 -5.45 -0.04
CA GLY A 32 1.62 -4.99 -1.41
C GLY A 32 3.06 -4.53 -1.68
N GLN A 33 3.69 -3.87 -0.72
CA GLN A 33 5.09 -3.46 -0.80
C GLN A 33 6.02 -4.67 -0.74
N VAL A 34 5.73 -5.64 0.14
CA VAL A 34 6.49 -6.91 0.22
C VAL A 34 6.47 -7.62 -1.14
N ARG A 35 5.30 -7.75 -1.78
CA ARG A 35 5.19 -8.35 -3.13
C ARG A 35 6.02 -7.61 -4.19
N ILE A 36 6.10 -6.29 -4.10
CA ILE A 36 6.93 -5.49 -5.02
C ILE A 36 8.42 -5.73 -4.74
N LEU A 37 8.82 -5.82 -3.47
CA LEU A 37 10.20 -6.14 -3.09
C LEU A 37 10.59 -7.53 -3.59
N ASP A 38 9.74 -8.54 -3.40
CA ASP A 38 9.97 -9.90 -3.91
C ASP A 38 10.09 -9.91 -5.44
N TYR A 39 9.17 -9.23 -6.12
CA TYR A 39 9.23 -9.09 -7.58
C TYR A 39 10.54 -8.43 -8.05
N LEU A 40 11.04 -7.42 -7.34
CA LEU A 40 12.29 -6.74 -7.73
C LEU A 40 13.52 -7.64 -7.60
N VAL A 41 13.49 -8.60 -6.67
CA VAL A 41 14.52 -9.65 -6.57
C VAL A 41 14.37 -10.65 -7.73
N ASP A 42 13.14 -11.07 -8.03
CA ASP A 42 12.88 -12.12 -9.03
C ASP A 42 12.95 -11.65 -10.49
N CYS A 43 12.89 -10.36 -10.76
CA CYS A 43 12.71 -9.85 -12.13
C CYS A 43 13.98 -9.82 -13.00
N ASP A 44 15.13 -10.31 -12.50
CA ASP A 44 16.47 -10.34 -13.13
C ASP A 44 16.99 -9.00 -13.70
N ARG A 45 16.20 -7.93 -13.60
CA ARG A 45 16.49 -6.59 -14.15
C ARG A 45 17.53 -5.85 -13.31
N PHE A 46 17.64 -6.21 -12.03
CA PHE A 46 18.50 -5.55 -11.07
C PHE A 46 19.36 -6.60 -10.37
N PRO A 47 20.59 -6.24 -9.95
CA PRO A 47 21.51 -7.16 -9.29
C PRO A 47 21.17 -7.38 -7.80
N PHE A 48 19.89 -7.57 -7.47
CA PHE A 48 19.43 -7.83 -6.12
C PHE A 48 19.33 -9.33 -5.87
N HIS A 49 19.94 -9.82 -4.78
CA HIS A 49 19.95 -11.26 -4.47
C HIS A 49 18.96 -11.60 -3.34
N GLN A 50 18.52 -10.59 -2.59
CA GLN A 50 17.60 -10.71 -1.47
C GLN A 50 16.84 -9.39 -1.26
N VAL A 51 15.68 -9.47 -0.60
CA VAL A 51 14.85 -8.30 -0.24
C VAL A 51 15.65 -7.24 0.52
N ALA A 52 16.58 -7.66 1.37
CA ALA A 52 17.45 -6.75 2.11
C ALA A 52 18.29 -5.85 1.19
N ASP A 53 18.72 -6.32 0.02
CA ASP A 53 19.51 -5.53 -0.93
C ASP A 53 18.63 -4.44 -1.58
N VAL A 54 17.38 -4.79 -1.91
CA VAL A 54 16.38 -3.85 -2.42
C VAL A 54 16.10 -2.77 -1.39
N VAL A 55 15.85 -3.16 -0.13
CA VAL A 55 15.59 -2.22 0.96
C VAL A 55 16.78 -1.29 1.18
N ARG A 56 18.02 -1.80 1.21
CA ARG A 56 19.22 -0.96 1.31
C ARG A 56 19.31 0.03 0.16
N CYS A 57 19.09 -0.42 -1.08
CA CYS A 57 19.09 0.46 -2.26
C CYS A 57 18.02 1.56 -2.15
N CYS A 58 16.79 1.22 -1.77
CA CYS A 58 15.71 2.18 -1.56
C CYS A 58 16.03 3.18 -0.45
N VAL A 59 16.68 2.74 0.64
CA VAL A 59 17.10 3.63 1.73
C VAL A 59 18.19 4.59 1.24
N CYS A 60 19.20 4.12 0.51
CA CYS A 60 20.25 4.98 -0.05
C CYS A 60 19.67 6.03 -1.01
N LEU A 61 18.85 5.59 -1.98
CA LEU A 61 18.19 6.49 -2.92
C LEU A 61 17.22 7.45 -2.22
N GLY A 62 16.51 6.97 -1.19
CA GLY A 62 15.60 7.78 -0.39
C GLY A 62 16.35 8.87 0.39
N ILE A 63 17.47 8.53 1.04
CA ILE A 63 18.33 9.49 1.74
C ILE A 63 18.90 10.50 0.75
N GLU A 64 19.43 10.06 -0.39
CA GLU A 64 19.96 10.97 -1.40
C GLU A 64 18.87 11.91 -1.94
N ALA A 65 17.68 11.40 -2.22
CA ALA A 65 16.53 12.21 -2.63
C ALA A 65 16.08 13.20 -1.55
N LEU A 66 16.15 12.81 -0.27
CA LEU A 66 15.80 13.65 0.89
C LEU A 66 16.86 14.74 1.17
N LEU A 67 18.14 14.45 0.91
CA LEU A 67 19.26 15.37 1.08
C LEU A 67 19.47 16.27 -0.14
N SER A 68 19.02 15.82 -1.31
CA SER A 68 18.95 16.66 -2.51
C SER A 68 18.03 17.85 -2.26
N PRO A 69 18.25 19.00 -2.91
CA PRO A 69 17.28 20.08 -2.92
C PRO A 69 15.95 19.50 -3.41
N PHE A 70 14.97 19.41 -2.51
CA PHE A 70 13.65 18.92 -2.87
C PHE A 70 13.16 19.72 -4.09
N PRO A 71 12.65 19.06 -5.14
CA PRO A 71 12.19 19.76 -6.34
C PRO A 71 11.13 20.83 -6.00
N SER A 72 10.40 20.65 -4.89
CA SER A 72 9.70 21.71 -4.18
C SER A 72 9.38 21.32 -2.72
N PRO A 73 9.17 22.29 -1.81
CA PRO A 73 8.60 22.03 -0.48
C PRO A 73 7.25 21.28 -0.53
N TYR A 74 6.49 21.44 -1.62
CA TYR A 74 5.24 20.71 -1.85
C TYR A 74 5.44 19.21 -2.00
N ALA A 75 6.53 18.76 -2.64
CA ALA A 75 6.83 17.34 -2.79
C ALA A 75 7.10 16.66 -1.43
N LEU A 76 7.75 17.37 -0.49
CA LEU A 76 7.95 16.87 0.87
C LEU A 76 6.63 16.81 1.65
N ILE A 77 5.76 17.81 1.49
CA ILE A 77 4.41 17.81 2.09
C ILE A 77 3.60 16.63 1.54
N GLU A 78 3.62 16.41 0.23
CA GLU A 78 2.92 15.31 -0.42
C GLU A 78 3.42 13.94 0.07
N ALA A 79 4.75 13.75 0.15
CA ALA A 79 5.33 12.52 0.69
C ALA A 79 4.89 12.25 2.14
N ARG A 80 4.91 13.28 3.00
CA ARG A 80 4.41 13.16 4.39
C ARG A 80 2.92 12.87 4.46
N MET A 81 2.11 13.54 3.62
CA MET A 81 0.68 13.30 3.56
C MET A 81 0.37 11.88 3.10
N ASN A 82 1.15 11.30 2.19
CA ASN A 82 1.00 9.91 1.79
C ASN A 82 1.26 8.95 2.94
N ILE A 83 2.34 9.13 3.72
CA ILE A 83 2.62 8.33 4.92
C ILE A 83 1.47 8.43 5.93
N LEU A 84 1.00 9.65 6.22
CA LEU A 84 -0.10 9.86 7.16
C LEU A 84 -1.42 9.25 6.66
N ASN A 85 -1.68 9.31 5.36
CA ASN A 85 -2.86 8.68 4.76
C ASN A 85 -2.78 7.16 4.87
N ASP A 86 -1.61 6.56 4.61
CA ASP A 86 -1.39 5.12 4.72
C ASP A 86 -1.61 4.64 6.17
N GLU A 87 -1.04 5.34 7.16
CA GLU A 87 -1.29 5.06 8.58
C GLU A 87 -2.77 5.21 8.95
N ARG A 88 -3.44 6.25 8.44
CA ARG A 88 -4.85 6.49 8.69
C ARG A 88 -5.71 5.35 8.16
N PHE A 89 -5.47 4.91 6.92
CA PHE A 89 -6.22 3.81 6.33
C PHE A 89 -5.98 2.49 7.07
N GLU A 90 -4.73 2.23 7.47
CA GLU A 90 -4.39 1.03 8.25
C GLU A 90 -5.14 0.98 9.58
N ARG A 91 -5.31 2.12 10.28
CA ARG A 91 -6.10 2.17 11.53
C ARG A 91 -7.61 2.10 11.30
N GLN A 92 -8.10 2.72 10.21
CA GLN A 92 -9.54 2.83 9.96
C GLN A 92 -10.17 1.53 9.45
N LYS A 93 -9.41 0.68 8.77
CA LYS A 93 -9.91 -0.54 8.13
C LYS A 93 -10.64 -1.47 9.12
N ASP A 94 -10.14 -1.57 10.36
CA ASP A 94 -10.65 -2.49 11.37
C ASP A 94 -11.82 -1.90 12.18
N VAL A 95 -11.94 -0.57 12.19
CA VAL A 95 -12.90 0.14 13.05
C VAL A 95 -14.28 0.32 12.38
N LEU A 96 -14.34 0.16 11.06
CA LEU A 96 -15.55 0.45 10.29
C LEU A 96 -16.72 -0.48 10.64
N GLY A 97 -16.47 -1.79 10.65
CA GLY A 97 -17.46 -2.80 10.98
C GLY A 97 -17.95 -2.66 12.42
N GLU A 98 -17.03 -2.45 13.36
CA GLU A 98 -17.38 -2.22 14.77
C GLU A 98 -18.25 -0.98 14.97
N SER A 99 -17.94 0.11 14.27
CA SER A 99 -18.69 1.37 14.38
C SER A 99 -20.12 1.19 13.90
N VAL A 100 -20.32 0.54 12.76
CA VAL A 100 -21.65 0.23 12.21
C VAL A 100 -22.42 -0.69 13.16
N GLN A 101 -21.78 -1.74 13.68
CA GLN A 101 -22.39 -2.63 14.66
C GLN A 101 -22.83 -1.89 15.93
N LYS A 102 -22.01 -0.98 16.45
CA LYS A 102 -22.35 -0.16 17.63
C LYS A 102 -23.59 0.69 17.40
N TYR A 103 -23.69 1.38 16.25
CA TYR A 103 -24.86 2.18 15.90
C TYR A 103 -26.12 1.32 15.73
N LEU A 104 -26.01 0.16 15.08
CA LEU A 104 -27.13 -0.76 14.91
C LEU A 104 -27.60 -1.36 16.25
N ALA A 105 -26.67 -1.70 17.15
CA ALA A 105 -26.99 -2.18 18.50
C ALA A 105 -27.70 -1.12 19.35
N ALA A 106 -27.40 0.17 19.12
CA ALA A 106 -28.09 1.29 19.74
C ALA A 106 -29.43 1.66 19.08
N GLY A 107 -29.83 0.97 17.99
CA GLY A 107 -31.02 1.29 17.21
C GLY A 107 -30.89 2.52 16.31
N ASP A 108 -29.71 3.12 16.22
CA ASP A 108 -29.43 4.30 15.39
C ASP A 108 -29.01 3.87 13.97
N VAL A 109 -30.00 3.40 13.22
CA VAL A 109 -29.83 2.91 11.85
C VAL A 109 -29.36 4.00 10.90
N GLU A 110 -29.72 5.27 11.15
CA GLU A 110 -29.36 6.38 10.28
C GLU A 110 -27.89 6.81 10.43
N SER A 111 -27.36 6.82 11.65
CA SER A 111 -25.92 7.02 11.86
C SER A 111 -25.10 5.87 11.27
N ALA A 112 -25.57 4.63 11.41
CA ALA A 112 -24.93 3.47 10.77
C ALA A 112 -24.87 3.62 9.23
N ARG A 113 -25.98 4.03 8.60
CA ARG A 113 -26.03 4.33 7.16
C ARG A 113 -25.08 5.47 6.77
N ARG A 114 -25.02 6.52 7.58
CA ARG A 114 -24.15 7.68 7.34
C ARG A 114 -22.68 7.29 7.37
N VAL A 115 -22.25 6.45 8.31
CA VAL A 115 -20.87 5.94 8.39
C VAL A 115 -20.49 5.23 7.09
N VAL A 116 -21.30 4.27 6.64
CA VAL A 116 -21.04 3.54 5.39
C VAL A 116 -21.00 4.46 4.18
N THR A 117 -21.91 5.44 4.12
CA THR A 117 -21.98 6.41 3.02
C THR A 117 -20.73 7.30 2.97
N LEU A 118 -20.28 7.82 4.12
CA LEU A 118 -19.06 8.64 4.21
C LEU A 118 -17.82 7.83 3.85
N SER A 119 -17.74 6.58 4.31
CA SER A 119 -16.63 5.69 3.95
C SER A 119 -16.60 5.37 2.46
N PHE A 120 -17.76 5.28 1.80
CA PHE A 120 -17.83 5.16 0.35
C PHE A 120 -17.40 6.45 -0.38
N GLN A 121 -17.69 7.62 0.18
CA GLN A 121 -17.17 8.88 -0.39
C GLN A 121 -15.65 8.95 -0.26
N GLU A 122 -15.08 8.46 0.84
CA GLU A 122 -13.62 8.40 1.01
C GLU A 122 -12.95 7.51 -0.04
N TYR A 123 -13.59 6.41 -0.49
CA TYR A 123 -13.06 5.57 -1.58
C TYR A 123 -12.70 6.39 -2.84
N SER A 124 -13.51 7.39 -3.19
CA SER A 124 -13.25 8.25 -4.36
C SER A 124 -12.00 9.12 -4.22
N ARG A 125 -11.55 9.36 -2.98
CA ARG A 125 -10.40 10.21 -2.65
C ARG A 125 -9.10 9.42 -2.52
N ILE A 126 -9.19 8.10 -2.34
CA ILE A 126 -8.01 7.23 -2.31
C ILE A 126 -7.36 7.28 -3.69
N GLN A 127 -6.07 7.59 -3.76
CA GLN A 127 -5.32 7.57 -5.02
C GLN A 127 -4.63 6.24 -5.25
N GLN A 128 -4.08 5.65 -4.19
CA GLN A 128 -3.30 4.42 -4.26
C GLN A 128 -4.19 3.19 -4.55
N PRO A 129 -3.89 2.40 -5.59
CA PRO A 129 -4.69 1.23 -5.96
C PRO A 129 -4.76 0.14 -4.89
N TYR A 130 -3.68 -0.07 -4.12
CA TYR A 130 -3.65 -1.02 -3.01
C TYR A 130 -4.73 -0.70 -1.95
N TRP A 131 -4.78 0.55 -1.51
CA TRP A 131 -5.78 0.99 -0.54
C TRP A 131 -7.18 0.99 -1.13
N LYS A 132 -7.35 1.28 -2.42
CA LYS A 132 -8.67 1.21 -3.07
C LYS A 132 -9.29 -0.18 -2.96
N SER A 133 -8.54 -1.22 -3.32
CA SER A 133 -9.06 -2.59 -3.28
C SER A 133 -9.31 -3.05 -1.85
N LEU A 134 -8.38 -2.78 -0.93
CA LEU A 134 -8.52 -3.15 0.47
C LEU A 134 -9.69 -2.41 1.14
N TRP A 135 -9.85 -1.11 0.89
CA TRP A 135 -10.93 -0.29 1.44
C TRP A 135 -12.31 -0.71 0.94
N LEU A 136 -12.44 -1.16 -0.30
CA LEU A 136 -13.70 -1.74 -0.76
C LEU A 136 -14.02 -3.04 -0.02
N SER A 137 -13.04 -3.92 0.18
CA SER A 137 -13.26 -5.18 0.89
C SER A 137 -13.68 -4.98 2.35
N THR A 138 -13.25 -3.88 2.99
CA THR A 138 -13.65 -3.58 4.37
C THR A 138 -15.09 -3.07 4.48
N LEU A 139 -15.69 -2.62 3.37
CA LEU A 139 -17.07 -2.12 3.33
C LEU A 139 -18.13 -3.24 3.21
N ASP A 140 -17.77 -4.41 2.68
CA ASP A 140 -18.72 -5.50 2.42
C ASP A 140 -19.47 -5.93 3.70
N THR A 141 -18.72 -6.11 4.79
CA THR A 141 -19.29 -6.53 6.08
C THR A 141 -20.31 -5.53 6.64
N PRO A 142 -19.98 -4.22 6.80
CA PRO A 142 -20.96 -3.25 7.28
C PRO A 142 -22.13 -3.00 6.33
N ILE A 143 -21.95 -3.14 5.00
CA ILE A 143 -23.08 -3.10 4.04
C ILE A 143 -24.04 -4.27 4.28
N ASP A 144 -23.52 -5.48 4.48
CA ASP A 144 -24.34 -6.65 4.77
C ASP A 144 -25.07 -6.54 6.11
N MET A 145 -24.44 -5.96 7.13
CA MET A 145 -25.10 -5.65 8.41
C MET A 145 -26.31 -4.74 8.21
N LEU A 146 -26.17 -3.69 7.41
CA LEU A 146 -27.27 -2.76 7.11
C LEU A 146 -28.39 -3.40 6.31
N ARG A 147 -28.07 -4.26 5.33
CA ARG A 147 -29.08 -5.05 4.59
C ARG A 147 -29.89 -5.94 5.53
N ARG A 148 -29.24 -6.63 6.48
CA ARG A 148 -29.92 -7.47 7.48
C ARG A 148 -30.82 -6.66 8.42
N SER A 149 -30.48 -5.40 8.67
CA SER A 149 -31.32 -4.45 9.41
C SER A 149 -32.40 -3.78 8.56
N GLY A 150 -32.61 -4.21 7.31
CA GLY A 150 -33.67 -3.70 6.42
C GLY A 150 -33.31 -2.43 5.65
N VAL A 151 -32.04 -2.01 5.65
CA VAL A 151 -31.58 -0.82 4.92
C VAL A 151 -30.90 -1.23 3.63
N ASN A 152 -31.50 -0.86 2.50
CA ASN A 152 -30.88 -1.01 1.19
C ASN A 152 -30.05 0.24 0.85
N ILE A 153 -28.74 0.08 0.71
CA ILE A 153 -27.84 1.14 0.24
C ILE A 153 -27.41 0.80 -1.19
N ASN A 154 -27.71 1.70 -2.12
CA ASN A 154 -27.36 1.54 -3.53
C ASN A 154 -26.01 2.20 -3.79
N VAL A 155 -24.94 1.49 -3.46
CA VAL A 155 -23.56 1.94 -3.62
C VAL A 155 -23.05 1.50 -5.00
N LYS A 156 -22.94 2.44 -5.95
CA LYS A 156 -22.39 2.15 -7.28
C LYS A 156 -20.86 2.25 -7.24
N VAL A 157 -20.18 1.11 -7.28
CA VAL A 157 -18.72 1.05 -7.46
C VAL A 157 -18.43 1.13 -8.96
N SER A 158 -17.79 2.20 -9.42
CA SER A 158 -17.15 2.23 -10.74
C SER A 158 -15.98 1.25 -10.71
N ASP A 159 -15.92 0.35 -11.70
CA ASP A 159 -15.08 -0.86 -11.70
C ASP A 159 -13.69 -0.69 -11.06
N PRO A 160 -13.26 -1.61 -10.17
CA PRO A 160 -11.90 -1.63 -9.69
C PRO A 160 -10.96 -1.92 -10.87
N VAL A 161 -9.90 -1.11 -11.00
CA VAL A 161 -8.79 -1.38 -11.93
C VAL A 161 -8.21 -2.75 -11.57
N ARG A 162 -8.52 -3.77 -12.39
CA ARG A 162 -7.88 -5.08 -12.31
C ARG A 162 -6.43 -4.90 -12.73
N PHE A 163 -5.51 -5.13 -11.80
CA PHE A 163 -4.14 -5.45 -12.20
C PHE A 163 -4.18 -6.75 -13.01
N PRO A 164 -3.41 -6.86 -14.10
CA PRO A 164 -3.29 -8.13 -14.80
C PRO A 164 -2.70 -9.16 -13.82
N ILE A 165 -3.57 -10.04 -13.32
CA ILE A 165 -3.13 -11.33 -12.82
C ILE A 165 -2.61 -12.03 -14.07
N SER A 166 -1.30 -12.18 -14.20
CA SER A 166 -0.71 -13.06 -15.21
C SER A 166 -1.25 -14.47 -14.95
N GLY A 167 -2.32 -14.80 -15.66
CA GLY A 167 -2.85 -16.14 -15.76
C GLY A 167 -2.01 -16.96 -16.72
N SER A 168 -1.40 -18.02 -16.22
CA SER A 168 -1.19 -19.33 -16.84
C SER A 168 -0.42 -20.14 -15.81
N LEU A 169 -0.76 -21.37 -15.42
CA LEU A 169 -1.67 -22.41 -15.85
C LEU A 169 -1.75 -23.37 -14.64
N LEU A 170 -2.92 -23.93 -14.35
CA LEU A 170 -3.07 -25.31 -13.86
C LEU A 170 -4.57 -25.64 -13.83
N GLU A 171 -5.10 -25.98 -15.01
CA GLU A 171 -6.24 -26.90 -15.08
C GLU A 171 -5.77 -28.24 -14.52
N VAL A 172 -6.11 -28.55 -13.27
CA VAL A 172 -6.08 -29.93 -12.78
C VAL A 172 -7.37 -30.59 -13.26
N LYS A 173 -7.32 -31.18 -14.46
CA LYS A 173 -8.35 -32.12 -14.90
C LYS A 173 -8.29 -33.35 -13.99
N HIS A 174 -9.30 -33.51 -13.15
CA HIS A 174 -9.67 -34.81 -12.60
C HIS A 174 -10.39 -35.61 -13.70
N ALA A 175 -9.79 -36.71 -14.12
CA ALA A 175 -10.50 -37.81 -14.75
C ALA A 175 -9.82 -39.12 -14.31
N ILE A 176 -10.62 -39.91 -13.60
CA ILE A 176 -10.58 -41.34 -13.22
C ILE A 176 -9.33 -42.12 -13.68
#